data_AF-A0A507R1R0-F1
#
_entry.id   AF-A0A507R1R0-F1
#
_cell.length_a   1.000
_cell.length_b   1.000
_cell.length_c   1.000
_cell.angle_alpha   90.00
_cell.angle_beta   90.00
_cell.angle_gamma   90.00
#
_symmetry.space_group_name_H-M   'P 1'
#
loop_
_entity.id
_entity.type
_entity.pdbx_description
1 polymer ?
#
loop_
_entity_poly.entity_id
_entity_poly.type
_entity_poly.pdbx_seq_one_letter_code
_entity_poly.pdbx_strand_id
1 'polypeptide(L)'
;MEQRTSYHDTHNRLVTIFLRKLEYYQGILFLTSNRGIQFDDAILSRIHLITEYENLTREFRRDLWSTFLSKARTMQGPAVVKEHELRRLESLPLNGREIKNIAAIAHSLAEADIDQVNYKYLELAAESNKKFSKEFGRERTADGMYV
;
A
#
# COMPACT_ATOMS: atom_id res chain seq x y z
N MET A 1 36.28 13.33 13.02
CA MET A 1 35.80 12.28 12.10
C MET A 1 35.25 11.05 12.84
N GLU A 2 34.83 11.15 14.11
CA GLU A 2 34.49 9.98 14.94
C GLU A 2 33.00 9.59 14.94
N GLN A 3 32.09 10.46 14.50
CA GLN A 3 30.65 10.20 14.56
C GLN A 3 30.12 9.32 13.42
N ARG A 4 30.86 9.14 12.32
CA ARG A 4 30.44 8.26 11.20
C ARG A 4 30.79 6.78 11.41
N THR A 5 31.79 6.48 12.24
CA THR A 5 32.33 5.12 12.42
C THR A 5 31.49 4.27 13.38
N SER A 6 30.94 4.87 14.45
CA SER A 6 30.16 4.14 15.47
C SER A 6 28.78 3.66 14.99
N TYR A 7 28.12 4.44 14.14
CA TYR A 7 26.85 4.07 13.52
C TYR A 7 27.02 2.88 12.57
N HIS A 8 28.14 2.84 11.84
CA HIS A 8 28.46 1.76 10.90
C HIS A 8 28.72 0.44 11.64
N ASP A 9 29.43 0.49 12.77
CA ASP A 9 29.71 -0.68 13.60
C ASP A 9 28.43 -1.27 14.23
N THR A 10 27.55 -0.40 14.74
CA THR A 10 26.28 -0.84 15.34
C THR A 10 25.33 -1.45 14.32
N HIS A 11 25.24 -0.85 13.12
CA HIS A 11 24.40 -1.38 12.03
C HIS A 11 24.91 -2.75 11.55
N ASN A 12 26.22 -2.87 11.32
CA ASN A 12 26.84 -4.14 10.91
C ASN A 12 26.65 -5.24 11.97
N ARG A 13 26.70 -4.88 13.27
CA ARG A 13 26.42 -5.82 14.36
C ARG A 13 24.97 -6.30 14.35
N LEU A 14 24.00 -5.42 14.10
CA LEU A 14 22.59 -5.79 14.01
C LEU A 14 22.31 -6.71 12.82
N VAL A 15 22.89 -6.43 11.65
CA VAL A 15 22.79 -7.30 10.47
C VAL A 15 23.39 -8.68 10.75
N THR A 16 24.55 -8.75 11.42
CA THR A 16 25.17 -10.02 11.80
C THR A 16 24.30 -10.84 12.76
N ILE A 17 23.72 -10.20 13.78
CA ILE A 17 22.80 -10.86 14.72
C ILE A 17 21.54 -11.33 13.98
N PHE A 18 21.01 -10.50 13.08
CA PHE A 18 19.83 -10.82 12.27
C PHE A 18 20.06 -12.04 11.36
N LEU A 19 21.17 -12.07 10.62
CA LEU A 19 21.56 -13.21 9.78
C LEU A 19 21.69 -14.50 10.59
N ARG A 20 22.31 -14.42 11.79
CA ARG A 20 22.38 -15.56 12.71
C ARG A 20 20.99 -16.01 13.15
N LYS A 21 20.07 -15.09 13.42
CA LYS A 21 18.70 -15.45 13.79
C LYS A 21 17.95 -16.10 12.64
N LEU A 22 18.16 -15.67 11.40
CA LEU A 22 17.58 -16.30 10.21
C LEU A 22 18.02 -17.76 10.04
N GLU A 23 19.30 -18.05 10.27
CA GLU A 23 19.87 -19.39 10.08
C GLU A 23 19.33 -20.43 11.07
N TYR A 24 19.13 -20.02 12.33
CA TYR A 24 18.65 -20.93 13.39
C TYR A 24 17.16 -20.77 13.69
N TYR A 25 16.40 -20.05 12.85
CA TYR A 25 14.97 -19.88 13.08
C TYR A 25 14.23 -21.21 12.85
N GLN A 26 13.67 -21.78 13.92
CA GLN A 26 12.87 -22.99 13.85
C GLN A 26 11.39 -22.63 13.63
N GLY A 27 11.04 -22.35 12.37
CA GLY A 27 9.66 -22.04 11.97
C GLY A 27 9.55 -21.47 10.56
N ILE A 28 8.36 -20.97 10.22
CA ILE A 28 8.11 -20.23 8.98
C ILE A 28 8.22 -18.73 9.27
N LEU A 29 9.18 -18.06 8.63
CA LEU A 29 9.37 -16.62 8.75
C LEU A 29 8.84 -15.90 7.51
N PHE A 30 8.04 -14.87 7.71
CA PHE A 30 7.63 -13.94 6.66
C PHE A 30 8.39 -12.63 6.79
N LEU A 31 9.05 -12.21 5.71
CA LEU A 31 9.74 -10.92 5.60
C LEU A 31 9.06 -10.09 4.51
N THR A 32 8.88 -8.80 4.76
CA THR A 32 8.28 -7.86 3.81
C THR A 32 9.23 -6.69 3.58
N SER A 33 9.50 -6.33 2.33
CA SER A 33 10.26 -5.12 1.97
C SER A 33 9.42 -4.18 1.12
N ASN A 34 9.44 -2.88 1.46
CA ASN A 34 8.81 -1.82 0.65
C ASN A 34 9.73 -1.28 -0.45
N ARG A 35 10.95 -1.78 -0.54
CA ARG A 35 11.92 -1.44 -1.58
C ARG A 35 12.22 -2.72 -2.35
N GLY A 36 12.43 -2.61 -3.66
CA GLY A 36 12.92 -3.71 -4.49
C GLY A 36 14.12 -4.40 -3.84
N ILE A 37 14.36 -5.65 -4.20
CA ILE A 37 15.35 -6.53 -3.57
C ILE A 37 16.75 -5.90 -3.65
N GLN A 38 17.11 -5.15 -2.61
CA GLN A 38 18.48 -4.74 -2.29
C GLN A 38 18.92 -5.52 -1.05
N PHE A 39 18.60 -6.81 -1.02
CA PHE A 39 19.11 -7.70 0.01
C PHE A 39 20.50 -8.17 -0.41
N ASP A 40 21.42 -8.25 0.54
CA ASP A 40 22.71 -8.86 0.30
C ASP A 40 22.56 -10.37 0.02
N ASP A 41 23.55 -10.95 -0.66
CA ASP A 41 23.54 -12.37 -1.05
C ASP A 41 23.47 -13.32 0.17
N ALA A 42 23.92 -12.89 1.36
CA ALA A 42 23.86 -13.69 2.57
C ALA A 42 22.43 -13.77 3.14
N ILE A 43 21.61 -12.72 2.98
CA ILE A 43 20.18 -12.74 3.28
C ILE A 43 19.44 -13.58 2.24
N LEU A 44 19.72 -13.36 0.95
CA LEU A 44 19.03 -14.06 -0.14
C LEU A 44 19.28 -15.57 -0.10
N SER A 45 20.50 -16.00 0.20
CA SER A 45 20.85 -17.43 0.36
C SER A 45 20.07 -18.15 1.48
N ARG A 46 19.43 -17.41 2.39
CA ARG A 46 18.60 -17.94 3.49
C ARG A 46 17.10 -17.81 3.23
N ILE A 47 16.69 -17.27 2.08
CA ILE A 47 15.29 -17.12 1.69
C ILE A 47 14.96 -18.20 0.65
N HIS A 48 14.07 -19.11 1.05
CA HIS A 48 13.64 -20.22 0.20
C HIS A 48 12.66 -19.81 -0.90
N LEU A 49 11.87 -18.75 -0.68
CA LEU A 49 10.87 -18.26 -1.62
C LEU A 49 10.84 -16.73 -1.59
N ILE A 50 10.93 -16.12 -2.76
CA ILE A 50 10.78 -14.68 -2.96
C ILE A 50 9.52 -14.46 -3.77
N THR A 51 8.57 -13.72 -3.22
CA THR A 51 7.34 -13.33 -3.91
C THR A 51 7.38 -11.84 -4.19
N GLU A 52 7.48 -11.47 -5.46
CA GLU A 52 7.29 -10.09 -5.88
C GLU A 52 5.79 -9.79 -6.01
N TYR A 53 5.36 -8.70 -5.38
CA TYR A 53 3.98 -8.23 -5.48
C TYR A 53 3.89 -7.21 -6.61
N GLU A 54 3.31 -7.62 -7.72
CA GLU A 54 3.01 -6.71 -8.83
C GLU A 54 1.90 -5.72 -8.48
N ASN A 55 1.77 -4.68 -9.30
CA ASN A 55 0.65 -3.76 -9.21
C ASN A 55 -0.68 -4.49 -9.44
N LEU A 56 -1.72 -4.02 -8.74
CA LEU A 56 -3.05 -4.63 -8.87
C LEU A 56 -3.55 -4.58 -10.32
N THR A 57 -4.06 -5.71 -10.79
CA THR A 57 -4.78 -5.79 -12.07
C THR A 57 -6.08 -5.00 -11.99
N ARG A 58 -6.63 -4.61 -13.15
CA ARG A 58 -7.94 -3.94 -13.22
C ARG A 58 -9.04 -4.79 -12.56
N GLU A 59 -9.05 -6.08 -12.86
CA GLU A 59 -10.02 -7.04 -12.29
C GLU A 59 -9.92 -7.11 -10.77
N PHE A 60 -8.71 -7.21 -10.24
CA PHE A 60 -8.51 -7.24 -8.79
C PHE A 60 -8.92 -5.91 -8.12
N ARG A 61 -8.66 -4.76 -8.78
CA ARG A 61 -9.16 -3.47 -8.30
C ARG A 61 -10.68 -3.42 -8.29
N ARG A 62 -11.35 -3.96 -9.30
CA ARG A 62 -12.82 -4.07 -9.35
C ARG A 62 -13.34 -4.87 -8.17
N ASP A 63 -12.75 -6.04 -7.90
CA ASP A 63 -13.15 -6.90 -6.79
C ASP A 63 -12.96 -6.21 -5.43
N LEU A 64 -11.85 -5.48 -5.26
CA LEU A 64 -11.62 -4.67 -4.06
C LEU A 64 -12.67 -3.57 -3.91
N TRP A 65 -12.96 -2.83 -4.98
CA TRP A 65 -14.01 -1.80 -4.96
C TRP A 65 -15.36 -2.40 -4.58
N SER A 66 -15.79 -3.47 -5.24
CA SER A 66 -17.03 -4.17 -4.92
C SER A 66 -17.05 -4.65 -3.47
N THR A 67 -15.94 -5.21 -2.98
CA THR A 67 -15.82 -5.69 -1.59
C THR A 67 -15.97 -4.54 -0.59
N PHE A 68 -15.29 -3.41 -0.79
CA PHE A 68 -15.37 -2.30 0.15
C PHE A 68 -16.71 -1.56 0.07
N LEU A 69 -17.26 -1.38 -1.13
CA LEU A 69 -18.57 -0.75 -1.33
C LEU A 69 -19.71 -1.60 -0.75
N SER A 70 -19.62 -2.94 -0.84
CA SER A 70 -20.59 -3.83 -0.20
C SER A 70 -20.64 -3.68 1.33
N LYS A 71 -19.53 -3.24 1.94
CA LYS A 71 -19.41 -3.00 3.38
C LYS A 71 -19.71 -1.55 3.78
N ALA A 72 -19.70 -0.62 2.83
CA ALA A 72 -19.91 0.81 3.05
C ALA A 72 -21.42 1.16 3.12
N ARG A 73 -22.13 0.50 4.03
CA ARG A 73 -23.56 0.74 4.27
C ARG A 73 -23.76 1.85 5.28
N THR A 74 -24.52 2.87 4.92
CA THR A 74 -24.94 3.95 5.83
C THR A 74 -26.33 3.64 6.41
N MET A 75 -26.81 4.49 7.32
CA MET A 75 -28.19 4.43 7.82
C MET A 75 -29.23 4.54 6.70
N GLN A 76 -28.88 5.21 5.60
CA GLN A 76 -29.74 5.43 4.44
C GLN A 76 -29.74 4.23 3.49
N GLY A 77 -28.79 3.30 3.63
CA GLY A 77 -28.76 2.05 2.89
C GLY A 77 -27.38 1.69 2.32
N PRO A 78 -27.32 0.68 1.43
CA PRO A 78 -26.07 0.24 0.84
C PRO A 78 -25.52 1.28 -0.14
N ALA A 79 -24.23 1.17 -0.46
CA ALA A 79 -23.61 2.00 -1.48
C ALA A 79 -24.31 1.82 -2.85
N VAL A 80 -24.55 2.94 -3.53
CA VAL A 80 -25.16 2.99 -4.86
C VAL A 80 -24.14 3.53 -5.86
N VAL A 81 -23.51 2.60 -6.58
CA VAL A 81 -22.53 2.88 -7.64
C VAL A 81 -22.91 2.10 -8.89
N LYS A 82 -23.06 2.80 -10.01
CA LYS A 82 -23.43 2.21 -11.31
C LYS A 82 -22.24 1.50 -11.94
N GLU A 83 -22.49 0.53 -12.81
CA GLU A 83 -21.42 -0.25 -13.45
C GLU A 83 -20.42 0.62 -14.23
N HIS A 84 -20.89 1.69 -14.89
CA HIS A 84 -19.97 2.60 -15.62
C HIS A 84 -19.09 3.43 -14.68
N GLU A 85 -19.57 3.74 -13.47
CA GLU A 85 -18.81 4.43 -12.43
C GLU A 85 -17.77 3.48 -11.83
N LEU A 86 -18.14 2.23 -11.58
CA LEU A 86 -17.21 1.19 -11.15
C LEU A 86 -16.09 0.97 -12.18
N ARG A 87 -16.42 0.96 -13.49
CA ARG A 87 -15.43 0.90 -14.58
C ARG A 87 -14.45 2.08 -14.60
N ARG A 88 -14.85 3.25 -14.09
CA ARG A 88 -13.96 4.40 -13.92
C ARG A 88 -13.08 4.24 -12.68
N LEU A 89 -13.59 3.64 -11.60
CA LEU A 89 -12.84 3.44 -10.37
C LEU A 89 -11.75 2.35 -10.51
N GLU A 90 -12.05 1.26 -11.22
CA GLU A 90 -11.08 0.17 -11.47
C GLU A 90 -9.94 0.56 -12.43
N SER A 91 -10.14 1.60 -13.24
CA SER A 91 -9.13 2.09 -14.19
C SER A 91 -8.08 2.97 -13.53
N LEU A 92 -8.34 3.45 -12.31
CA LEU A 92 -7.37 4.23 -11.55
C LEU A 92 -6.22 3.33 -11.07
N PRO A 93 -4.95 3.74 -11.25
CA PRO A 93 -3.78 2.95 -10.84
C PRO A 93 -3.55 3.06 -9.32
N LEU A 94 -4.53 2.60 -8.53
CA LEU A 94 -4.51 2.64 -7.08
C LEU A 94 -4.12 1.29 -6.50
N ASN A 95 -3.37 1.30 -5.39
CA ASN A 95 -3.14 0.11 -4.60
C ASN A 95 -4.31 -0.17 -3.64
N GLY A 96 -4.34 -1.35 -3.02
CA GLY A 96 -5.45 -1.76 -2.17
C GLY A 96 -5.65 -0.88 -0.93
N ARG A 97 -4.59 -0.27 -0.40
CA ARG A 97 -4.67 0.67 0.73
C ARG A 97 -5.33 1.97 0.31
N GLU A 98 -4.98 2.50 -0.86
CA GLU A 98 -5.59 3.72 -1.40
C GLU A 98 -7.08 3.52 -1.68
N ILE A 99 -7.45 2.41 -2.32
CA ILE A 99 -8.85 2.05 -2.57
C ILE A 99 -9.64 1.99 -1.26
N LYS A 100 -9.12 1.27 -0.25
CA LYS A 100 -9.76 1.16 1.07
C LYS A 100 -9.94 2.52 1.73
N ASN A 101 -8.91 3.37 1.67
CA ASN A 101 -8.96 4.70 2.27
C ASN A 101 -10.01 5.58 1.59
N ILE A 102 -10.07 5.58 0.25
CA ILE A 102 -11.06 6.35 -0.50
C ILE A 102 -12.47 5.88 -0.14
N ALA A 103 -12.71 4.56 -0.11
CA ALA A 103 -14.01 4.01 0.28
C ALA A 103 -14.40 4.41 1.71
N ALA A 104 -13.45 4.40 2.66
CA ALA A 104 -13.69 4.82 4.03
C ALA A 104 -14.02 6.32 4.16
N ILE A 105 -13.27 7.18 3.46
CA ILE A 105 -13.52 8.63 3.45
C ILE A 105 -14.88 8.92 2.81
N ALA A 106 -15.19 8.29 1.67
CA ALA A 106 -16.48 8.44 1.01
C ALA A 106 -17.64 8.00 1.90
N HIS A 107 -17.45 6.92 2.68
CA HIS A 107 -18.41 6.48 3.66
C HIS A 107 -18.64 7.51 4.77
N SER A 108 -17.57 8.05 5.39
CA SER A 108 -17.71 9.08 6.41
C SER A 108 -18.35 10.37 5.90
N LEU A 109 -18.07 10.76 4.65
CA LEU A 109 -18.70 11.93 4.01
C LEU A 109 -20.20 11.69 3.78
N ALA A 110 -20.59 10.51 3.30
CA ALA A 110 -21.99 10.17 3.10
C ALA A 110 -22.76 10.10 4.44
N GLU A 111 -22.15 9.56 5.50
CA GLU A 111 -22.77 9.57 6.83
C GLU A 111 -22.97 10.99 7.37
N ALA A 112 -21.99 11.87 7.19
CA ALA A 112 -22.10 13.26 7.61
C ALA A 112 -23.22 14.01 6.88
N ASP A 113 -23.43 13.70 5.60
CA ASP A 113 -24.47 14.28 4.76
C ASP A 113 -25.83 13.57 4.89
N ILE A 114 -25.93 12.52 5.71
CA ILE A 114 -27.15 11.72 5.87
C ILE A 114 -27.61 11.14 4.52
N ASP A 115 -26.68 10.58 3.76
CA ASP A 115 -26.90 10.00 2.42
C ASP A 115 -26.29 8.59 2.27
N GLN A 116 -26.61 7.92 1.17
CA GLN A 116 -25.94 6.69 0.74
C GLN A 116 -24.58 7.00 0.10
N VAL A 117 -23.62 6.08 0.25
CA VAL A 117 -22.35 6.18 -0.48
C VAL A 117 -22.63 6.07 -1.97
N ASN A 118 -22.30 7.11 -2.72
CA ASN A 118 -22.47 7.17 -4.16
C ASN A 118 -21.19 7.69 -4.83
N TYR A 119 -21.17 7.70 -6.17
CA TYR A 119 -19.98 8.07 -6.92
C TYR A 119 -19.44 9.47 -6.61
N LYS A 120 -20.30 10.45 -6.27
CA LYS A 120 -19.88 11.80 -5.89
C LYS A 120 -18.94 11.78 -4.68
N TYR A 121 -19.28 11.02 -3.64
CA TYR A 121 -18.45 10.89 -2.44
C TYR A 121 -17.12 10.18 -2.73
N LEU A 122 -17.14 9.18 -3.62
CA LEU A 122 -15.93 8.46 -4.04
C LEU A 122 -15.00 9.35 -4.86
N GLU A 123 -15.54 10.16 -5.76
CA GLU A 123 -14.79 11.13 -6.56
C GLU A 123 -14.15 12.20 -5.68
N LEU A 124 -14.94 12.78 -4.75
CA LEU A 124 -14.45 13.78 -3.80
C LEU A 124 -13.33 13.23 -2.88
N ALA A 125 -13.51 11.99 -2.40
CA ALA A 125 -12.51 11.31 -1.59
C ALA A 125 -11.23 11.00 -2.39
N ALA A 126 -11.36 10.60 -3.66
CA ALA A 126 -10.23 10.34 -4.53
C ALA A 126 -9.44 11.62 -4.87
N GLU A 127 -10.12 12.74 -5.13
CA GLU A 127 -9.49 14.04 -5.36
C GLU A 127 -8.75 14.55 -4.13
N SER A 128 -9.39 14.46 -2.95
CA SER A 128 -8.77 14.83 -1.68
C SER A 128 -7.51 14.01 -1.40
N ASN A 129 -7.55 12.70 -1.68
CA ASN A 129 -6.41 11.82 -1.52
C ASN A 129 -5.28 12.13 -2.52
N LYS A 130 -5.60 12.47 -3.79
CA LYS A 130 -4.59 12.94 -4.76
C LYS A 130 -3.93 14.24 -4.34
N LYS A 131 -4.73 15.21 -3.86
CA LYS A 131 -4.22 16.49 -3.36
C LYS A 131 -3.32 16.27 -2.15
N PHE A 132 -3.73 15.42 -1.21
CA PHE A 132 -2.91 15.02 -0.06
C PHE A 132 -1.60 14.36 -0.50
N SER A 133 -1.65 13.40 -1.43
CA SER A 133 -0.43 12.79 -1.99
C SER A 133 0.46 13.78 -2.73
N LYS A 134 -0.09 14.84 -3.33
CA LYS A 134 0.71 15.89 -3.98
C LYS A 134 1.32 16.87 -2.98
N GLU A 135 0.60 17.24 -1.93
CA GLU A 135 1.04 18.18 -0.90
C GLU A 135 2.02 17.55 0.11
N PHE A 136 1.85 16.26 0.40
CA PHE A 136 2.65 15.52 1.39
C PHE A 136 3.54 14.43 0.76
N GLY A 137 3.36 14.12 -0.52
CA GLY A 137 4.20 13.18 -1.25
C GLY A 137 5.45 13.87 -1.79
N ARG A 138 6.56 13.55 -1.12
CA ARG A 138 7.93 13.65 -1.61
C ARG A 138 8.01 13.38 -3.12
N GLU A 139 8.57 14.33 -3.87
CA GLU A 139 9.35 13.99 -5.06
C GLU A 139 10.40 12.95 -4.64
N ARG A 140 10.15 11.69 -4.96
CA ARG A 140 11.22 10.77 -5.30
C ARG A 140 11.18 10.64 -6.79
N THR A 141 11.75 11.64 -7.45
CA THR A 141 12.31 11.46 -8.78
C THR A 141 13.11 10.16 -8.74
N ALA A 142 12.66 9.17 -9.51
CA ALA A 142 13.50 8.07 -9.93
C ALA A 142 14.48 8.65 -10.95
N ASP A 143 15.47 9.38 -10.43
CA ASP A 143 16.67 9.73 -11.19
C ASP A 143 17.87 9.46 -10.29
N GLY A 144 18.75 8.59 -10.75
CA GLY A 144 19.98 8.21 -10.06
C GLY A 144 20.20 6.71 -9.87
N MET A 145 21.17 6.19 -10.63
CA MET A 145 21.91 4.93 -10.46
C MET A 145 21.24 3.62 -10.88
N TYR A 146 21.18 3.43 -12.19
CA TYR A 146 21.68 2.19 -12.78
C TYR A 146 23.11 2.43 -13.25
N VAL A 147 24.10 2.10 -12.42
CA VAL A 147 25.42 1.57 -12.80
C VAL A 147 25.82 0.59 -11.71
#